data_AF-A0A8J5YPX4-F1
#
_entry.id   AF-A0A8J5YPX4-F1
#
_cell.length_a   1.000
_cell.length_b   1.000
_cell.length_c   1.000
_cell.angle_alpha   90.00
_cell.angle_beta   90.00
_cell.angle_gamma   90.00
#
_symmetry.space_group_name_H-M   'P 1'
#
loop_
_entity.id
_entity.type
_entity.pdbx_description
1 polymer ?
#
loop_
_entity_poly.entity_id
_entity_poly.type
_entity_poly.pdbx_seq_one_letter_code
_entity_poly.pdbx_strand_id
1 'polypeptide(L)' 'MSGFTKIGNNEITILINDVEKGSGIDPQEARQALEIAEANLRKVEGNRGKQLRQI' A
#
# COMPACT_ATOMS: atom_id res chain seq x y z
N MET A 1 0.25 3.74 -4.43
CA MET A 1 0.15 4.27 -5.81
C MET A 1 -0.63 3.30 -6.68
N SER A 2 -1.61 3.81 -7.42
CA SER A 2 -2.37 3.06 -8.44
C SER A 2 -2.00 3.57 -9.84
N GLY A 3 -2.18 2.76 -10.87
CA GLY A 3 -1.85 3.13 -12.24
C GLY A 3 -2.23 2.09 -13.29
N PHE A 4 -1.96 2.43 -14.54
CA PHE A 4 -2.20 1.59 -15.72
C PHE A 4 -0.94 1.47 -16.56
N THR A 5 -0.73 0.29 -17.13
CA THR A 5 0.34 0.05 -18.09
C THR A 5 -0.27 -0.55 -19.35
N LYS A 6 0.06 0.03 -20.51
CA LYS A 6 -0.31 -0.49 -21.82
C LYS A 6 0.96 -0.86 -22.58
N ILE A 7 0.96 -2.05 -23.17
CA ILE A 7 2.05 -2.59 -23.99
C ILE A 7 1.48 -2.89 -25.38
N GLY A 8 2.11 -2.38 -26.43
CA GLY A 8 1.72 -2.64 -27.82
C GLY A 8 2.48 -1.74 -28.80
N ASN A 9 2.46 -2.08 -30.09
CA ASN A 9 3.17 -1.31 -31.14
C ASN A 9 4.67 -1.04 -30.83
N ASN A 10 5.37 -1.98 -30.19
CA ASN A 10 6.74 -1.78 -29.69
C ASN A 10 6.91 -0.62 -28.68
N GLU A 11 5.82 -0.15 -28.09
CA GLU A 11 5.81 0.93 -27.10
C GLU A 11 5.24 0.44 -25.76
N ILE A 12 5.72 1.06 -24.68
CA ILE A 12 5.20 0.89 -23.32
C ILE A 12 4.74 2.26 -22.83
N THR A 13 3.45 2.37 -22.50
CA THR A 13 2.89 3.58 -21.87
C THR A 13 2.50 3.28 -20.43
N ILE A 14 2.97 4.10 -19.51
CA ILE A 14 2.67 4.00 -18.08
C ILE A 14 1.94 5.27 -17.65
N LEU A 15 0.76 5.10 -17.05
CA LEU A 15 -0.01 6.16 -16.41
C LEU A 15 -0.05 5.88 -14.91
N ILE A 16 0.39 6.84 -14.09
CA ILE A 16 0.48 6.70 -12.64
C ILE A 16 -0.33 7.85 -12.02
N ASN A 17 -1.15 7.55 -11.02
CA ASN A 17 -1.97 8.58 -10.37
C ASN A 17 -1.13 9.54 -9.52
N ASP A 18 -0.16 9.00 -8.79
CA ASP A 18 0.79 9.78 -7.99
C ASP A 18 2.21 9.28 -8.31
N VAL A 19 3.14 10.22 -8.42
CA VAL A 19 4.55 9.91 -8.63
C VAL A 19 5.40 10.62 -7.57
N GLU A 20 6.19 9.83 -6.86
CA GLU A 20 7.17 10.31 -5.90
C GLU A 20 8.53 9.78 -6.32
N LYS A 21 9.55 10.64 -6.31
CA LYS A 21 10.92 10.21 -6.61
C LYS A 21 11.42 9.40 -5.42
N GLY A 22 12.19 8.34 -5.68
CA GLY A 22 12.79 7.56 -4.60
C GLY A 22 13.65 8.39 -3.63
N SER A 23 14.27 9.47 -4.10
CA SER A 23 15.02 10.41 -3.26
C SER A 23 14.15 11.33 -2.40
N GLY A 24 12.86 11.46 -2.73
CA GLY A 24 11.90 12.23 -1.95
C GLY A 24 11.28 11.44 -0.80
N ILE A 25 11.38 10.11 -0.85
CA ILE A 25 10.85 9.23 0.19
C ILE A 25 11.73 9.33 1.43
N ASP A 26 11.17 9.75 2.56
CA ASP A 26 11.81 9.65 3.86
C ASP A 26 11.72 8.21 4.39
N PRO A 27 12.85 7.48 4.54
CA PRO A 27 12.83 6.11 5.02
C PRO A 27 12.37 5.98 6.49
N GLN A 28 12.54 7.02 7.31
CA GLN A 28 12.06 7.04 8.70
C GLN A 28 10.54 7.16 8.75
N GLU A 29 9.96 8.09 7.99
CA GLU A 29 8.51 8.26 7.90
C GLU A 29 7.83 6.98 7.37
N ALA A 30 8.39 6.39 6.31
CA ALA A 30 7.86 5.15 5.74
C ALA A 30 7.88 3.98 6.74
N ARG A 31 8.94 3.87 7.55
CA ARG A 31 9.04 2.83 8.60
C ARG A 31 8.04 3.04 9.74
N GLN A 32 7.86 4.28 10.18
CA GLN A 32 6.88 4.61 11.22
C GLN A 32 5.46 4.31 10.76
N ALA A 33 5.12 4.68 9.52
CA ALA A 33 3.82 4.39 8.93
C ALA A 33 3.54 2.87 8.87
N LEU A 34 4.55 2.07 8.51
CA LEU A 34 4.45 0.61 8.52
C LEU A 34 4.20 0.06 9.92
N GLU A 35 4.98 0.48 10.92
CA GLU A 35 4.83 0.01 12.30
C GLU A 35 3.42 0.30 12.85
N ILE A 36 2.88 1.50 12.56
CA ILE A 36 1.51 1.87 12.94
C ILE A 36 0.48 0.99 12.22
N ALA A 37 0.65 0.76 10.92
CA ALA A 37 -0.26 -0.09 10.14
C ALA A 37 -0.26 -1.54 10.65
N GLU A 38 0.91 -2.11 10.95
CA GLU A 38 1.03 -3.45 11.52
C GLU A 38 0.44 -3.54 12.93
N ALA A 39 0.68 -2.55 13.78
CA ALA A 39 0.08 -2.50 15.12
C ALA A 39 -1.44 -2.44 15.05
N ASN A 40 -1.99 -1.66 14.11
CA ASN A 40 -3.43 -1.58 13.87
C ASN A 40 -3.99 -2.88 13.28
N LEU A 41 -3.27 -3.51 12.35
CA LEU A 41 -3.64 -4.81 11.79
C LEU A 41 -3.73 -5.86 12.90
N ARG A 42 -2.73 -5.97 13.78
CA ARG A 42 -2.72 -6.91 14.91
C ARG A 42 -3.90 -6.67 15.86
N LYS A 43 -4.23 -5.41 16.15
CA LYS A 43 -5.43 -5.05 16.94
C LYS A 43 -6.72 -5.54 16.26
N VAL A 44 -6.84 -5.34 14.96
CA VAL A 44 -8.04 -5.73 14.19
C VAL A 44 -8.11 -7.24 14.01
N GLU A 45 -7.01 -7.94 13.72
CA GLU A 45 -6.98 -9.39 13.59
C GLU A 45 -7.28 -10.11 14.91
N GLY A 46 -6.75 -9.60 16.02
CA GLY A 46 -7.14 -10.05 17.36
C GLY A 46 -8.64 -9.86 17.65
N ASN A 47 -9.28 -8.88 17.01
CA ASN A 47 -10.71 -8.63 17.08
C ASN A 47 -11.53 -9.40 16.02
N ARG A 48 -10.95 -9.74 14.86
CA ARG A 48 -11.59 -10.52 13.77
C ARG A 48 -11.93 -11.95 14.19
N GLY A 49 -11.16 -12.53 15.12
CA GLY A 49 -11.51 -13.81 15.75
C GLY A 49 -12.83 -13.78 16.54
N LYS A 50 -13.34 -12.60 16.90
CA LYS A 50 -14.66 -12.43 17.52
C LYS A 50 -15.76 -12.11 16.50
N GLN A 51 -15.42 -11.48 15.38
CA GLN A 51 -16.40 -11.05 14.36
C GLN A 51 -16.78 -12.15 13.37
N LEU A 52 -15.91 -13.14 13.12
CA LEU A 52 -16.21 -14.34 12.32
C LEU A 52 -17.18 -15.32 13.00
N ARG A 53 -17.63 -15.06 14.24
CA ARG A 53 -18.64 -15.86 14.95
C ARG A 53 -20.07 -15.30 14.89
N GLN A 54 -20.31 -14.21 14.14
CA GLN A 54 -21.63 -13.58 14.03
C GLN A 54 -22.17 -13.49 12.59
N ILE A 55 -21.63 -14.28 11.66
CA ILE A 55 -22.23 -14.51 10.34
C ILE A 55 -22.53 -15.99 10.17
#